data_AF-A0A2H1WDC0-F1
#
_entry.id   AF-A0A2H1WDC0-F1
#
_cell.length_a   1.000
_cell.length_b   1.000
_cell.length_c   1.000
_cell.angle_alpha   90.00
_cell.angle_beta   90.00
_cell.angle_gamma   90.00
#
_symmetry.space_group_name_H-M   'P 1'
#
loop_
_entity.id
_entity.type
_entity.pdbx_description
1 polymer ?
#
loop_
_entity_poly.entity_id
_entity_poly.type
_entity_poly.pdbx_seq_one_letter_code
_entity_poly.pdbx_strand_id
1 'polypeptide(L)'
;VESGHFDRYSGKKVEVAQAKELRLKNATERCTIEVKSCTPHEGSRVDGTCNNYKYPTRGSARGPYLRLLKPDYANDPKQQFVDHRNSCSVRVTDPLHVARQPVAQSLRNRHIRMNRHSKPLPSARKVRTELHTTGRVEDKVTFNVAAVHMMEFIHRDISVMDGPLDYLKRRQYCCTPIGEKDPRCIPIHVPHHDPYLKVTDIHCLNFSRAETFQDAGCTPEIILPE
;
A
#
# COMPACT_ATOMS: atom_id res chain seq x y z
N VAL A 1 -0.99 -6.85 -30.74
CA VAL A 1 -1.08 -7.57 -29.45
C VAL A 1 -2.40 -8.31 -29.43
N GLU A 2 -2.40 -9.61 -29.18
CA GLU A 2 -3.65 -10.40 -29.10
C GLU A 2 -4.51 -9.95 -27.93
N SER A 3 -5.82 -9.89 -28.17
CA SER A 3 -6.80 -9.64 -27.13
C SER A 3 -6.83 -10.76 -26.09
N GLY A 4 -7.32 -10.45 -24.89
CA GLY A 4 -7.51 -11.43 -23.84
C GLY A 4 -7.64 -10.82 -22.46
N HIS A 5 -7.84 -11.68 -21.47
CA HIS A 5 -7.82 -11.27 -20.07
C HIS A 5 -6.39 -11.36 -19.52
N PHE A 6 -5.99 -10.33 -18.80
CA PHE A 6 -4.70 -10.24 -18.16
C PHE A 6 -4.87 -10.04 -16.66
N ASP A 7 -3.98 -10.66 -15.89
CA ASP A 7 -3.90 -10.51 -14.45
C ASP A 7 -3.36 -9.12 -14.11
N ARG A 8 -4.10 -8.34 -13.30
CA ARG A 8 -3.74 -6.94 -12.98
C ARG A 8 -2.46 -6.84 -12.17
N TYR A 9 -2.15 -7.85 -11.36
CA TYR A 9 -0.95 -7.85 -10.52
C TYR A 9 0.33 -8.11 -11.32
N SER A 10 0.36 -9.22 -12.05
CA SER A 10 1.53 -9.69 -12.80
C SER A 10 1.62 -9.12 -14.22
N GLY A 11 0.51 -8.63 -14.77
CA GLY A 11 0.40 -8.16 -16.14
C GLY A 11 0.46 -9.26 -17.20
N LYS A 12 0.39 -10.54 -16.81
CA LYS A 12 0.43 -11.71 -17.70
C LYS A 12 -0.99 -12.10 -18.16
N LYS A 13 -1.09 -12.78 -19.31
CA LYS A 13 -2.37 -13.39 -19.74
C LYS A 13 -2.85 -14.38 -18.68
N VAL A 14 -4.15 -14.37 -18.41
CA VAL A 14 -4.78 -15.28 -17.45
C VAL A 14 -4.96 -16.65 -18.10
N GLU A 15 -4.41 -17.67 -17.46
CA GLU A 15 -4.58 -19.07 -17.88
C GLU A 15 -6.01 -19.57 -17.59
N VAL A 16 -6.47 -20.56 -18.34
CA VAL A 16 -7.85 -21.11 -18.22
C VAL A 16 -8.17 -21.58 -16.79
N ALA A 17 -7.21 -22.23 -16.13
CA ALA A 17 -7.37 -22.69 -14.75
C ALA A 17 -7.53 -21.52 -13.76
N GLN A 18 -6.70 -20.48 -13.89
CA GLN A 18 -6.78 -19.27 -13.06
C GLN A 18 -8.09 -18.52 -13.31
N ALA A 19 -8.55 -18.42 -14.55
CA ALA A 19 -9.82 -17.79 -14.89
C ALA A 19 -11.02 -18.51 -14.23
N LYS A 20 -11.00 -19.84 -14.18
CA LYS A 20 -12.04 -20.63 -13.49
C LYS A 20 -12.04 -20.35 -11.99
N GLU A 21 -10.87 -20.29 -11.36
CA GLU A 21 -10.74 -19.98 -9.93
C GLU A 21 -11.24 -18.57 -9.60
N LEU A 22 -10.87 -17.57 -10.39
CA LEU A 22 -11.30 -16.19 -10.20
C LEU A 22 -12.82 -16.01 -10.36
N ARG A 23 -13.43 -16.77 -11.28
CA ARG A 23 -14.89 -16.81 -11.44
C ARG A 23 -15.58 -17.42 -10.22
N LEU A 24 -15.05 -18.51 -9.66
CA LEU A 24 -15.58 -19.14 -8.45
C LEU A 24 -15.50 -18.21 -7.23
N LYS A 25 -14.47 -17.36 -7.16
CA LYS A 25 -14.27 -16.38 -6.09
C LYS A 25 -14.99 -15.04 -6.32
N ASN A 26 -15.70 -14.88 -7.43
CA ASN A 26 -16.27 -13.60 -7.88
C ASN A 26 -15.24 -12.44 -7.89
N ALA A 27 -14.00 -12.75 -8.27
CA ALA A 27 -12.85 -11.85 -8.19
C ALA A 27 -12.35 -11.39 -9.57
N THR A 28 -12.97 -11.87 -10.66
CA THR A 28 -12.54 -11.61 -12.05
C THR A 28 -12.39 -10.13 -12.35
N GLU A 29 -13.40 -9.30 -12.09
CA GLU A 29 -13.34 -7.85 -12.41
C GLU A 29 -12.27 -7.11 -11.61
N ARG A 30 -12.06 -7.53 -10.37
CA ARG A 30 -11.10 -6.90 -9.45
C ARG A 30 -9.67 -7.29 -9.80
N CYS A 31 -9.43 -8.54 -10.15
CA CYS A 31 -8.09 -9.09 -10.35
C CYS A 31 -7.63 -9.11 -11.80
N THR A 32 -8.54 -8.93 -12.77
CA THR A 32 -8.20 -9.00 -14.20
C THR A 32 -8.63 -7.76 -14.96
N ILE A 33 -7.98 -7.54 -16.09
CA ILE A 33 -8.32 -6.52 -17.07
C ILE A 33 -8.44 -7.17 -18.46
N GLU A 34 -9.52 -6.85 -19.16
CA GLU A 34 -9.68 -7.24 -20.56
C GLU A 34 -8.90 -6.28 -21.44
N VAL A 35 -7.93 -6.80 -22.19
CA VAL A 35 -7.18 -6.03 -23.18
C VAL A 35 -7.74 -6.37 -24.55
N LYS A 36 -8.33 -5.39 -25.22
CA LYS A 36 -8.67 -5.47 -26.65
C LYS A 36 -7.41 -5.34 -27.49
N SER A 37 -7.41 -5.92 -28.69
CA SER A 37 -6.27 -5.82 -29.62
C SER A 37 -5.79 -4.38 -29.78
N CYS A 38 -4.51 -4.14 -29.56
CA CYS A 38 -3.93 -2.79 -29.71
C CYS A 38 -3.84 -2.44 -31.21
N THR A 39 -4.31 -1.27 -31.58
CA THR A 39 -4.23 -0.73 -32.95
C THR A 39 -3.11 0.30 -33.03
N PRO A 40 -2.21 0.23 -34.03
CA PRO A 40 -1.17 1.23 -34.22
C PRO A 40 -1.75 2.64 -34.32
N HIS A 41 -1.11 3.61 -33.66
CA HIS A 41 -1.50 5.03 -33.66
C HIS A 41 -2.90 5.33 -33.08
N GLU A 42 -3.44 4.44 -32.24
CA GLU A 42 -4.65 4.76 -31.48
C GLU A 42 -4.40 5.82 -30.40
N GLY A 43 -5.45 6.57 -30.05
CA GLY A 43 -5.43 7.46 -28.90
C GLY A 43 -5.39 6.69 -27.58
N SER A 44 -5.09 7.40 -26.49
CA SER A 44 -5.08 6.82 -25.14
C SER A 44 -6.44 6.21 -24.78
N ARG A 45 -6.43 4.97 -24.29
CA ARG A 45 -7.62 4.32 -23.75
C ARG A 45 -7.90 4.82 -22.35
N VAL A 46 -9.18 4.88 -21.97
CA VAL A 46 -9.64 5.32 -20.65
C VAL A 46 -9.07 4.44 -19.52
N ASP A 47 -8.88 3.15 -19.78
CA ASP A 47 -8.31 2.20 -18.82
C ASP A 47 -6.77 2.18 -18.81
N GLY A 48 -6.12 2.98 -19.67
CA GLY A 48 -4.67 3.05 -19.82
C GLY A 48 -4.04 1.85 -20.54
N THR A 49 -4.83 0.92 -21.08
CA THR A 49 -4.28 -0.23 -21.83
C THR A 49 -3.68 0.20 -23.17
N CYS A 50 -2.77 -0.62 -23.69
CA CYS A 50 -2.10 -0.43 -24.99
C CYS A 50 -1.21 0.82 -25.13
N ASN A 51 -0.95 1.56 -24.04
CA ASN A 51 0.10 2.59 -24.04
C ASN A 51 1.49 1.97 -24.31
N ASN A 52 1.71 0.75 -23.81
CA ASN A 52 2.90 -0.05 -24.11
C ASN A 52 2.54 -1.28 -24.96
N TYR A 53 2.91 -1.30 -26.25
CA TYR A 53 2.59 -2.40 -27.16
C TYR A 53 3.23 -3.74 -26.81
N LYS A 54 4.35 -3.76 -26.09
CA LYS A 54 4.98 -5.02 -25.66
C LYS A 54 4.31 -5.59 -24.42
N TYR A 55 3.83 -4.72 -23.54
CA TYR A 55 3.19 -5.04 -22.26
C TYR A 55 1.93 -4.19 -22.09
N PRO A 56 0.80 -4.57 -22.70
CA PRO A 56 -0.38 -3.72 -22.87
C PRO A 56 -1.06 -3.31 -21.55
N THR A 57 -0.73 -3.97 -20.45
CA THR A 57 -1.26 -3.73 -19.09
C THR A 57 -0.42 -2.75 -18.28
N ARG A 58 0.78 -2.38 -18.73
CA ARG A 58 1.65 -1.47 -17.97
C ARG A 58 1.05 -0.06 -17.93
N GLY A 59 0.81 0.44 -16.72
CA GLY A 59 0.18 1.74 -16.50
C GLY A 59 -1.34 1.73 -16.61
N SER A 60 -1.97 0.56 -16.84
CA SER A 60 -3.43 0.47 -16.83
C SER A 60 -3.99 0.70 -15.42
N ALA A 61 -5.19 1.26 -15.35
CA ALA A 61 -5.86 1.57 -14.10
C ALA A 61 -6.05 0.33 -13.21
N ARG A 62 -6.10 0.55 -11.89
CA ARG A 62 -6.28 -0.49 -10.85
C ARG A 62 -5.21 -1.59 -10.85
N GLY A 63 -4.04 -1.33 -11.44
CA GLY A 63 -2.85 -2.16 -11.24
C GLY A 63 -2.13 -1.82 -9.92
N PRO A 64 -1.17 -2.66 -9.48
CA PRO A 64 -0.34 -2.35 -8.33
C PRO A 64 0.61 -1.17 -8.63
N TYR A 65 1.01 -0.46 -7.59
CA TYR A 65 2.06 0.55 -7.71
C TYR A 65 3.40 -0.10 -8.04
N LEU A 66 4.17 0.54 -8.93
CA LEU A 66 5.52 0.09 -9.22
C LEU A 66 6.43 0.36 -8.01
N ARG A 67 7.08 -0.69 -7.52
CA ARG A 67 8.07 -0.59 -6.45
C ARG A 67 9.45 -0.23 -7.02
N LEU A 68 9.93 0.97 -6.71
CA LEU A 68 11.31 1.38 -7.02
C LEU A 68 12.33 0.68 -6.09
N LEU A 69 11.92 0.38 -4.86
CA LEU A 69 12.71 -0.32 -3.85
C LEU A 69 11.91 -1.49 -3.27
N LYS A 70 12.62 -2.46 -2.69
CA LYS A 70 11.97 -3.56 -1.96
C LYS A 70 11.14 -3.00 -0.80
N PRO A 71 9.96 -3.58 -0.51
CA PRO A 71 9.18 -3.17 0.65
C PRO A 71 9.92 -3.46 1.96
N ASP A 72 9.57 -2.69 2.98
CA ASP A 72 10.09 -2.81 4.34
C ASP A 72 8.89 -2.89 5.29
N TYR A 73 8.65 -4.09 5.85
CA TYR A 73 7.51 -4.39 6.73
C TYR A 73 8.03 -5.02 8.02
N ALA A 74 7.36 -4.75 9.15
CA ALA A 74 7.80 -5.17 10.48
C ALA A 74 8.07 -6.69 10.63
N ASN A 75 7.40 -7.52 9.82
CA ASN A 75 7.48 -8.98 9.89
C ASN A 75 8.02 -9.63 8.62
N ASP A 76 8.79 -8.91 7.78
CA ASP A 76 9.47 -9.58 6.66
C ASP A 76 10.49 -10.59 7.23
N PRO A 77 10.31 -11.91 7.03
CA PRO A 77 11.24 -12.91 7.53
C PRO A 77 12.67 -12.70 7.01
N LYS A 78 12.82 -12.01 5.86
CA LYS A 78 14.12 -11.66 5.28
C LYS A 78 14.79 -10.48 5.96
N GLN A 79 14.06 -9.65 6.71
CA GLN A 79 14.61 -8.55 7.50
C GLN A 79 15.03 -8.96 8.91
N GLN A 80 14.45 -10.05 9.46
CA GLN A 80 14.91 -10.60 10.74
C GLN A 80 16.36 -11.12 10.70
N PHE A 81 16.92 -11.32 9.49
CA PHE A 81 18.30 -11.79 9.28
C PHE A 81 19.24 -10.72 8.73
N VAL A 82 18.88 -9.43 8.79
CA VAL A 82 19.80 -8.34 8.44
C VAL A 82 20.38 -7.79 9.74
N ASP A 83 21.56 -8.27 10.11
CA ASP A 83 22.37 -7.66 11.16
C ASP A 83 22.76 -6.23 10.72
N HIS A 84 21.98 -5.23 11.17
CA HIS A 84 22.12 -3.82 10.77
C HIS A 84 23.37 -3.12 11.33
N ARG A 85 24.36 -3.88 11.82
CA ARG A 85 25.68 -3.33 12.21
C ARG A 85 26.49 -2.86 11.01
N ASN A 86 26.29 -3.42 9.80
CA ASN A 86 27.13 -3.11 8.63
C ASN A 86 26.34 -2.72 7.36
N SER A 87 25.49 -1.71 7.44
CA SER A 87 24.77 -1.15 6.27
C SER A 87 25.65 -0.45 5.22
N CYS A 88 26.97 -0.65 5.23
CA CYS A 88 27.90 -0.14 4.20
C CYS A 88 28.93 -1.18 3.72
N SER A 89 28.65 -2.48 3.78
CA SER A 89 29.53 -3.46 3.13
C SER A 89 28.75 -4.61 2.52
N VAL A 90 28.76 -4.67 1.18
CA VAL A 90 28.36 -5.84 0.40
C VAL A 90 29.32 -6.98 0.72
N ARG A 91 28.82 -8.10 1.25
CA ARG A 91 29.54 -9.37 1.21
C ARG A 91 28.63 -10.50 0.74
N VAL A 92 29.24 -11.35 -0.08
CA VAL A 92 28.69 -12.49 -0.81
C VAL A 92 28.95 -13.77 0.01
N THR A 93 27.94 -14.65 0.06
CA THR A 93 27.92 -16.10 0.44
C THR A 93 28.28 -16.47 1.90
N ASP A 94 27.72 -17.49 2.56
CA ASP A 94 27.22 -18.82 2.12
C ASP A 94 26.17 -19.40 3.14
N PRO A 95 25.40 -20.45 2.81
CA PRO A 95 24.18 -20.86 3.50
C PRO A 95 24.42 -22.02 4.47
N LEU A 96 23.93 -21.94 5.72
CA LEU A 96 23.54 -23.13 6.47
C LEU A 96 22.79 -22.76 7.75
N HIS A 97 21.71 -23.52 8.01
CA HIS A 97 20.78 -23.47 9.15
C HIS A 97 19.54 -22.58 8.97
N VAL A 98 18.72 -22.90 7.95
CA VAL A 98 17.32 -22.50 7.93
C VAL A 98 16.54 -23.43 8.87
N ALA A 99 16.33 -22.98 10.11
CA ALA A 99 15.22 -23.46 10.91
C ALA A 99 13.92 -23.07 10.18
N ARG A 100 13.22 -24.06 9.63
CA ARG A 100 11.92 -23.87 8.97
C ARG A 100 10.87 -23.49 10.02
N GLN A 101 10.77 -22.21 10.36
CA GLN A 101 9.51 -21.68 10.86
C GLN A 101 8.57 -21.47 9.66
N PRO A 102 7.28 -21.83 9.78
CA PRO A 102 6.34 -21.67 8.68
C PRO A 102 6.14 -20.18 8.37
N VAL A 103 6.67 -19.76 7.22
CA VAL A 103 6.59 -18.40 6.64
C VAL A 103 5.17 -17.82 6.67
N ALA A 104 4.14 -18.67 6.65
CA ALA A 104 2.73 -18.31 6.67
C ALA A 104 2.25 -17.65 7.99
N GLN A 105 2.93 -17.85 9.12
CA GLN A 105 2.46 -17.32 10.41
C GLN A 105 3.01 -15.91 10.68
N SER A 106 4.15 -15.55 10.09
CA SER A 106 4.82 -14.24 10.26
C SER A 106 4.10 -13.10 9.53
N LEU A 107 3.54 -13.38 8.34
CA LEU A 107 2.92 -12.35 7.48
C LEU A 107 1.53 -11.88 7.94
N ARG A 108 0.91 -12.59 8.90
CA ARG A 108 -0.43 -12.25 9.42
C ARG A 108 -0.46 -11.04 10.34
N ASN A 109 0.63 -10.81 11.07
CA ASN A 109 0.70 -9.74 12.06
C ASN A 109 1.36 -8.51 11.46
N ARG A 110 0.60 -7.67 10.76
CA ARG A 110 1.13 -6.40 10.23
C ARG A 110 1.35 -5.40 11.38
N HIS A 111 2.39 -5.61 12.19
CA HIS A 111 2.75 -4.76 13.31
C HIS A 111 3.40 -3.45 12.85
N ILE A 112 3.48 -2.49 13.77
CA ILE A 112 4.24 -1.25 13.55
C ILE A 112 5.72 -1.62 13.47
N ARG A 113 6.44 -1.06 12.49
CA ARG A 113 7.89 -1.24 12.37
C ARG A 113 8.60 -0.74 13.63
N MET A 114 9.68 -1.41 13.98
CA MET A 114 10.57 -0.99 15.05
C MET A 114 11.69 -0.11 14.50
N ASN A 115 12.25 0.75 15.33
CA ASN A 115 13.46 1.50 15.00
C ASN A 115 14.72 0.61 15.11
N ARG A 116 15.89 1.19 14.79
CA ARG A 116 17.19 0.50 14.85
C ARG A 116 17.58 -0.05 16.23
N HIS A 117 16.93 0.42 17.29
CA HIS A 117 17.14 -0.02 18.67
C HIS A 117 16.02 -0.96 19.14
N SER A 118 15.24 -1.54 18.22
CA SER A 118 14.11 -2.42 18.48
C SER A 118 13.01 -1.79 19.35
N LYS A 119 12.86 -0.46 19.32
CA LYS A 119 11.76 0.25 19.98
C LYS A 119 10.66 0.61 18.97
N PRO A 120 9.38 0.66 19.39
CA PRO A 120 8.29 1.12 18.52
C PRO A 120 8.57 2.50 17.93
N LEU A 121 8.22 2.69 16.67
CA LEU A 121 8.22 4.02 16.06
C LEU A 121 7.21 4.94 16.75
N PRO A 122 7.47 6.27 16.82
CA PRO A 122 6.51 7.21 17.36
C PRO A 122 5.22 7.19 16.54
N SER A 123 4.09 7.48 17.18
CA SER A 123 2.82 7.56 16.47
C SER A 123 2.85 8.69 15.43
N ALA A 124 2.12 8.52 14.32
CA ALA A 124 2.00 9.55 13.29
C ALA A 124 1.51 10.89 13.87
N ARG A 125 0.67 10.85 14.91
CA ARG A 125 0.20 12.05 15.60
C ARG A 125 1.32 12.76 16.33
N LYS A 126 2.16 12.03 17.09
CA LYS A 126 3.32 12.60 17.79
C LYS A 126 4.26 13.30 16.81
N VAL A 127 4.60 12.62 15.71
CA VAL A 127 5.46 13.19 14.66
C VAL A 127 4.84 14.47 14.08
N ARG A 128 3.53 14.46 13.77
CA ARG A 128 2.81 15.64 13.27
C ARG A 128 2.89 16.82 14.24
N THR A 129 2.76 16.59 15.54
CA THR A 129 2.75 17.70 16.52
C THR A 129 4.13 18.20 16.88
N GLU A 130 5.16 17.36 16.78
CA GLU A 130 6.54 17.74 17.14
C GLU A 130 7.31 18.34 15.96
N LEU A 131 7.07 17.88 14.73
CA LEU A 131 7.85 18.31 13.55
C LEU A 131 7.15 19.35 12.69
N HIS A 132 5.82 19.34 12.61
CA HIS A 132 5.10 20.27 11.73
C HIS A 132 4.62 21.48 12.53
N THR A 133 5.14 22.65 12.17
CA THR A 133 4.62 23.92 12.69
C THR A 133 3.19 24.14 12.23
N THR A 134 2.33 24.58 13.14
CA THR A 134 0.97 24.99 12.80
C THR A 134 0.86 26.51 12.90
N GLY A 135 0.21 27.13 11.92
CA GLY A 135 -0.07 28.55 11.96
C GLY A 135 -0.82 28.95 10.70
N ARG A 136 -1.48 30.12 10.75
CA ARG A 136 -2.00 30.76 9.54
C ARG A 136 -0.85 31.55 8.93
N VAL A 137 -0.43 31.17 7.73
CA VAL A 137 0.56 31.91 6.95
C VAL A 137 -0.20 32.64 5.86
N GLU A 138 -0.09 33.98 5.84
CA GLU A 138 -0.61 34.80 4.76
C GLU A 138 0.54 35.16 3.82
N ASP A 139 0.50 34.64 2.60
CA ASP A 139 1.42 35.02 1.54
C ASP A 139 0.64 35.75 0.45
N LYS A 140 0.90 37.05 0.30
CA LYS A 140 0.17 37.93 -0.61
C LYS A 140 0.85 38.06 -1.98
N VAL A 141 2.06 37.53 -2.14
CA VAL A 141 2.92 37.86 -3.29
C VAL A 141 3.48 36.62 -3.99
N THR A 142 3.86 35.60 -3.24
CA THR A 142 4.67 34.48 -3.79
C THR A 142 3.82 33.26 -4.10
N PHE A 143 2.80 32.97 -3.29
CA PHE A 143 2.08 31.71 -3.35
C PHE A 143 0.60 31.89 -3.71
N ASN A 144 0.22 31.37 -4.88
CA ASN A 144 -1.16 31.31 -5.31
C ASN A 144 -1.78 29.95 -4.91
N VAL A 145 -2.95 29.99 -4.25
CA VAL A 145 -3.71 28.79 -3.87
C VAL A 145 -4.08 27.92 -5.08
N ALA A 146 -4.19 28.50 -6.28
CA ALA A 146 -4.37 27.76 -7.53
C ALA A 146 -3.24 26.74 -7.78
N ALA A 147 -2.01 27.02 -7.35
CA ALA A 147 -0.90 26.08 -7.47
C ALA A 147 -1.12 24.81 -6.64
N VAL A 148 -1.67 24.95 -5.41
CA VAL A 148 -2.00 23.80 -4.55
C VAL A 148 -3.09 22.95 -5.20
N HIS A 149 -4.15 23.58 -5.71
CA HIS A 149 -5.24 22.87 -6.36
C HIS A 149 -4.80 22.18 -7.64
N MET A 150 -3.91 22.80 -8.43
CA MET A 150 -3.33 22.18 -9.62
C MET A 150 -2.52 20.93 -9.26
N MET A 151 -1.73 20.99 -8.18
CA MET A 151 -0.97 19.82 -7.73
C MET A 151 -1.88 18.69 -7.22
N GLU A 152 -2.97 19.01 -6.53
CA GLU A 152 -3.97 18.01 -6.14
C GLU A 152 -4.67 17.41 -7.37
N PHE A 153 -5.01 18.22 -8.37
CA PHE A 153 -5.60 17.75 -9.62
C PHE A 153 -4.67 16.76 -10.34
N ILE A 154 -3.39 17.10 -10.49
CA ILE A 154 -2.37 16.23 -11.08
C ILE A 154 -2.21 14.94 -10.25
N HIS A 155 -2.16 15.04 -8.92
CA HIS A 155 -2.05 13.88 -8.04
C HIS A 155 -3.20 12.88 -8.25
N ARG A 156 -4.43 13.39 -8.38
CA ARG A 156 -5.63 12.56 -8.59
C ARG A 156 -5.72 11.96 -9.99
N ASP A 157 -5.11 12.59 -10.99
CA ASP A 157 -5.01 12.05 -12.34
C ASP A 157 -3.99 10.90 -12.42
N ILE A 158 -2.91 10.97 -11.62
CA ILE A 158 -1.82 9.98 -11.65
C ILE A 158 -2.09 8.79 -10.71
N SER A 159 -2.71 9.03 -9.55
CA SER A 159 -2.73 8.03 -8.48
C SER A 159 -3.99 8.07 -7.62
N VAL A 160 -4.48 6.88 -7.30
CA VAL A 160 -5.50 6.65 -6.27
C VAL A 160 -5.19 5.35 -5.54
N MET A 161 -5.26 5.37 -4.21
CA MET A 161 -5.14 4.17 -3.38
C MET A 161 -6.52 3.80 -2.84
N ASP A 162 -6.85 2.51 -2.88
CA ASP A 162 -8.09 2.02 -2.29
C ASP A 162 -7.93 1.88 -0.77
N GLY A 163 -8.68 2.68 -0.02
CA GLY A 163 -8.42 2.89 1.40
C GLY A 163 -9.29 3.97 2.03
N PRO A 164 -9.51 5.13 1.37
CA PRO A 164 -10.34 6.21 1.93
C PRO A 164 -11.74 5.77 2.34
N LEU A 165 -12.45 5.01 1.50
CA LEU A 165 -13.78 4.51 1.84
C LEU A 165 -13.77 3.57 3.05
N ASP A 166 -12.69 2.81 3.21
CA ASP A 166 -12.60 1.83 4.28
C ASP A 166 -12.45 2.49 5.66
N TYR A 167 -11.47 3.38 5.84
CA TYR A 167 -11.29 4.04 7.14
C TYR A 167 -12.36 5.10 7.42
N LEU A 168 -12.94 5.74 6.37
CA LEU A 168 -13.97 6.76 6.57
C LEU A 168 -15.36 6.19 6.85
N LYS A 169 -15.69 4.98 6.34
CA LYS A 169 -17.08 4.45 6.42
C LYS A 169 -17.19 3.03 6.96
N ARG A 170 -16.22 2.15 6.74
CA ARG A 170 -16.34 0.72 7.08
C ARG A 170 -15.70 0.40 8.43
N ARG A 171 -14.45 0.81 8.63
CA ARG A 171 -13.62 0.45 9.79
C ARG A 171 -13.46 1.61 10.78
N GLN A 172 -14.58 2.16 11.22
CA GLN A 172 -14.63 3.19 12.26
C GLN A 172 -14.50 2.63 13.69
N TYR A 173 -14.08 1.37 13.83
CA TYR A 173 -13.96 0.65 15.10
C TYR A 173 -12.52 0.28 15.46
N CYS A 174 -11.52 0.75 14.70
CA CYS A 174 -10.12 0.45 14.95
C CYS A 174 -9.58 0.92 16.31
N CYS A 175 -10.24 1.86 16.97
CA CYS A 175 -9.94 2.29 18.34
C CYS A 175 -10.67 1.49 19.44
N THR A 176 -11.38 0.43 19.07
CA THR A 176 -12.11 -0.43 20.01
C THR A 176 -11.41 -1.77 20.17
N PRO A 177 -11.70 -2.56 21.23
CA PRO A 177 -11.16 -3.91 21.40
C PRO A 177 -11.47 -4.86 20.23
N ILE A 178 -12.53 -4.60 19.45
CA ILE A 178 -12.85 -5.36 18.24
C ILE A 178 -11.79 -5.09 17.16
N GLY A 179 -11.36 -3.84 17.04
CA GLY A 179 -10.35 -3.39 16.09
C GLY A 179 -8.98 -4.01 16.32
N GLU A 180 -8.63 -4.35 17.56
CA GLU A 180 -7.35 -5.01 17.89
C GLU A 180 -7.20 -6.38 17.22
N LYS A 181 -8.31 -7.06 16.93
CA LYS A 181 -8.33 -8.35 16.25
C LYS A 181 -8.41 -8.23 14.73
N ASP A 182 -8.70 -7.04 14.20
CA ASP A 182 -8.80 -6.81 12.77
C ASP A 182 -7.41 -6.46 12.19
N PRO A 183 -6.79 -7.32 11.36
CA PRO A 183 -5.46 -7.07 10.80
C PRO A 183 -5.42 -5.88 9.83
N ARG A 184 -6.57 -5.37 9.39
CA ARG A 184 -6.66 -4.14 8.59
C ARG A 184 -6.66 -2.88 9.45
N CYS A 185 -6.93 -2.97 10.75
CA CYS A 185 -6.85 -1.83 11.65
C CYS A 185 -5.40 -1.49 11.99
N ILE A 186 -5.09 -0.19 11.97
CA ILE A 186 -3.83 0.36 12.45
C ILE A 186 -4.10 1.74 13.07
N PRO A 187 -4.71 1.79 14.26
CA PRO A 187 -5.13 3.05 14.86
C PRO A 187 -3.95 4.00 15.09
N ILE A 188 -4.22 5.31 15.01
CA ILE A 188 -3.22 6.34 15.30
C ILE A 188 -3.40 6.79 16.74
N HIS A 189 -2.49 6.36 17.62
CA HIS A 189 -2.49 6.76 19.02
C HIS A 189 -2.13 8.24 19.19
N VAL A 190 -2.90 8.94 20.03
CA VAL A 190 -2.70 10.35 20.37
C VAL A 190 -1.99 10.44 21.72
N PRO A 191 -0.82 11.10 21.81
CA PRO A 191 -0.11 11.27 23.09
C PRO A 191 -0.95 12.04 24.12
N HIS A 192 -0.80 11.73 25.41
CA HIS A 192 -1.50 12.47 26.48
C HIS A 192 -1.12 13.96 26.51
N HIS A 193 0.12 14.29 26.15
CA HIS A 193 0.62 15.67 26.08
C HIS A 193 0.37 16.32 24.70
N ASP A 194 -0.64 15.87 23.95
CA ASP A 194 -0.97 16.46 22.65
C ASP A 194 -1.39 17.93 22.81
N PRO A 195 -0.78 18.89 22.09
CA PRO A 195 -1.05 20.31 22.30
C PRO A 195 -2.51 20.71 22.07
N TYR A 196 -3.26 19.98 21.24
CA TYR A 196 -4.64 20.30 20.87
C TYR A 196 -5.64 19.33 21.50
N LEU A 197 -5.32 18.05 21.52
CA LEU A 197 -6.24 16.99 21.95
C LEU A 197 -6.12 16.66 23.44
N LYS A 198 -5.12 17.18 24.18
CA LYS A 198 -5.00 16.97 25.63
C LYS A 198 -6.21 17.43 26.45
N VAL A 199 -7.00 18.37 25.93
CA VAL A 199 -8.22 18.89 26.57
C VAL A 199 -9.47 18.10 26.20
N THR A 200 -9.32 17.04 25.41
CA THR A 200 -10.39 16.17 24.92
C THR A 200 -10.13 14.74 25.37
N ASP A 201 -11.16 13.90 25.36
CA ASP A 201 -11.04 12.47 25.64
C ASP A 201 -10.53 11.64 24.44
N ILE A 202 -9.99 12.30 23.40
CA ILE A 202 -9.54 11.66 22.17
C ILE A 202 -8.08 11.21 22.32
N HIS A 203 -7.90 9.93 22.63
CA HIS A 203 -6.58 9.28 22.72
C HIS A 203 -6.26 8.32 21.56
N CYS A 204 -7.18 8.16 20.62
CA CYS A 204 -7.04 7.27 19.46
C CYS A 204 -7.82 7.81 18.27
N LEU A 205 -7.22 7.73 17.07
CA LEU A 205 -7.90 8.04 15.81
C LEU A 205 -8.07 6.76 14.99
N ASN A 206 -9.30 6.50 14.56
CA ASN A 206 -9.60 5.35 13.70
C ASN A 206 -8.85 5.47 12.38
N PHE A 207 -8.10 4.42 12.05
CA PHE A 207 -7.36 4.35 10.81
C PHE A 207 -7.19 2.88 10.40
N SER A 208 -7.43 2.59 9.13
CA SER A 208 -7.23 1.27 8.53
C SER A 208 -6.22 1.35 7.40
N ARG A 209 -5.58 0.20 7.12
CA ARG A 209 -4.61 0.04 6.04
C ARG A 209 -5.28 0.19 4.67
N ALA A 210 -4.52 0.57 3.65
CA ALA A 210 -4.98 0.46 2.27
C ALA A 210 -5.34 -1.00 1.94
N GLU A 211 -6.28 -1.24 1.04
CA GLU A 211 -6.57 -2.56 0.48
C GLU A 211 -5.41 -2.97 -0.45
N THR A 212 -4.98 -4.22 -0.30
CA THR A 212 -3.90 -4.79 -1.10
C THR A 212 -4.44 -5.87 -2.04
N PHE A 213 -3.65 -6.29 -3.03
CA PHE A 213 -4.01 -7.39 -3.92
C PHE A 213 -4.18 -8.72 -3.16
N GLN A 214 -3.54 -8.90 -2.01
CA GLN A 214 -3.81 -10.03 -1.10
C GLN A 214 -5.19 -9.90 -0.45
N ASP A 215 -5.51 -8.72 0.09
CA ASP A 215 -6.82 -8.46 0.73
C ASP A 215 -7.97 -8.61 -0.29
N ALA A 216 -7.72 -8.23 -1.53
CA ALA A 216 -8.62 -8.40 -2.67
C ALA A 216 -8.75 -9.85 -3.18
N GLY A 217 -7.94 -10.78 -2.67
CA GLY A 217 -7.91 -12.18 -3.10
C GLY A 217 -7.28 -12.44 -4.47
N CYS A 218 -6.56 -11.45 -5.01
CA CYS A 218 -5.92 -11.53 -6.32
C CYS A 218 -4.51 -12.15 -6.28
N THR A 219 -3.87 -12.13 -5.12
CA THR A 219 -2.55 -12.75 -4.91
C THR A 219 -2.54 -13.59 -3.63
N PRO A 220 -1.70 -14.64 -3.56
CA PRO A 220 -1.57 -15.42 -2.35
C PRO A 220 -0.81 -14.66 -1.26
N GLU A 221 -1.10 -14.94 0.01
CA GLU A 221 -0.50 -14.27 1.18
C GLU A 221 1.03 -14.46 1.31
N ILE A 222 1.63 -15.38 0.55
CA ILE A 222 3.08 -15.59 0.53
C ILE A 222 3.86 -14.45 -0.15
N ILE A 223 3.17 -13.65 -0.96
CA ILE A 223 3.75 -12.49 -1.64
C ILE A 223 3.59 -11.29 -0.71
N LEU A 224 4.67 -10.52 -0.52
CA LEU A 224 4.60 -9.28 0.25
C LEU A 224 3.59 -8.32 -0.40
N PRO A 225 2.79 -7.59 0.40
CA PRO A 225 1.91 -6.55 -0.11
C PRO A 225 2.66 -5.55 -0.99
N GLU A 226 1.97 -4.98 -1.98
CA GLU A 226 2.44 -3.85 -2.81
C GLU A 226 2.39 -2.49 -2.12
#